data_AF-A0A1G3YBB3-F1
#
_entry.id   AF-A0A1G3YBB3-F1
#
_cell.length_a   1.000
_cell.length_b   1.000
_cell.length_c   1.000
_cell.angle_alpha   90.00
_cell.angle_beta   90.00
_cell.angle_gamma   90.00
#
_symmetry.space_group_name_H-M   'P 1'
#
loop_
_entity.id
_entity.type
_entity.pdbx_description
1 polymer ?
#
loop_
_entity_poly.entity_id
_entity_poly.type
_entity_poly.pdbx_seq_one_letter_code
_entity_poly.pdbx_strand_id
1 'polypeptide(L)'
;SRTAGFIHKNFEGKLADGVANLELIGDFQAAAGTIAAHYEARDYAKALREIMALADRANQYVADEKPWELAKKPEAVYRLHEVCTVALNCFRLLTLYLKPVLPKLAEEVEAFLNIPPLAWEDSQSLFIRHRINEYSHLMTRIDPKSIEAMVDANKQNLEPPPAPAPARHAEAQVNAAQPVADTVSIDDFAKIDLRIARIANAEHVEGADKLLRLTLDLGELGTRQVFAGIKSAYAPDALVGRLTVMVANLAPRKMKFGMSEGMVLAASGDAPGLFILSPDSGAQPGMKVK
;
A
#
# COMPACT_ATOMS: atom_id res chain seq x y z
N SER A 1 21.00 -13.14 -4.59
CA SER A 1 21.63 -13.82 -3.44
C SER A 1 22.06 -15.26 -3.76
N ARG A 2 21.13 -16.24 -3.79
CA ARG A 2 21.43 -17.69 -3.76
C ARG A 2 22.41 -18.23 -4.82
N THR A 3 22.39 -17.68 -6.04
CA THR A 3 23.24 -18.15 -7.16
C THR A 3 24.40 -17.22 -7.51
N ALA A 4 24.25 -15.91 -7.28
CA ALA A 4 25.25 -14.89 -7.61
C ALA A 4 26.62 -15.14 -6.95
N GLY A 5 26.63 -15.66 -5.72
CA GLY A 5 27.87 -16.00 -5.02
C GLY A 5 28.69 -17.10 -5.70
N PHE A 6 28.04 -18.05 -6.38
CA PHE A 6 28.74 -19.06 -7.19
C PHE A 6 29.29 -18.45 -8.48
N ILE A 7 28.53 -17.57 -9.15
CA ILE A 7 28.99 -16.82 -10.34
C ILE A 7 30.26 -16.04 -10.04
N HIS A 8 30.31 -15.29 -8.93
CA HIS A 8 31.51 -14.53 -8.57
C HIS A 8 32.70 -15.42 -8.16
N LYS A 9 32.47 -16.48 -7.36
CA LYS A 9 33.56 -17.32 -6.81
C LYS A 9 34.14 -18.35 -7.77
N ASN A 10 33.31 -18.92 -8.64
CA ASN A 10 33.68 -20.05 -9.48
C ASN A 10 33.86 -19.68 -10.96
N PHE A 11 33.31 -18.53 -11.39
CA PHE A 11 33.23 -18.12 -12.80
C PHE A 11 33.62 -16.65 -13.03
N GLU A 12 34.40 -16.07 -12.11
CA GLU A 12 34.87 -14.68 -12.14
C GLU A 12 33.78 -13.62 -12.33
N GLY A 13 32.53 -13.88 -11.93
CA GLY A 13 31.42 -12.95 -12.16
C GLY A 13 30.84 -13.00 -13.59
N LYS A 14 31.31 -13.90 -14.45
CA LYS A 14 30.81 -14.06 -15.83
C LYS A 14 29.69 -15.10 -15.91
N LEU A 15 28.64 -14.82 -16.67
CA LEU A 15 27.56 -15.75 -17.02
C LEU A 15 28.00 -16.73 -18.11
N ALA A 16 27.33 -17.88 -18.20
CA ALA A 16 27.63 -18.91 -19.19
C ALA A 16 27.40 -18.41 -20.63
N ASP A 17 28.02 -19.11 -21.59
CA ASP A 17 27.94 -18.77 -23.00
C ASP A 17 26.64 -19.26 -23.69
N GLY A 18 25.75 -19.93 -22.96
CA GLY A 18 24.46 -20.44 -23.40
C GLY A 18 23.51 -20.68 -22.21
N VAL A 19 22.30 -21.17 -22.51
CA VAL A 19 21.24 -21.44 -21.53
C VAL A 19 20.79 -22.89 -21.67
N ALA A 20 20.84 -23.67 -20.59
CA ALA A 20 20.44 -25.08 -20.60
C ALA A 20 18.92 -25.29 -20.52
N ASN A 21 18.19 -24.39 -19.85
CA ASN A 21 16.74 -24.48 -19.68
C ASN A 21 16.05 -23.29 -20.39
N LEU A 22 15.98 -23.39 -21.72
CA LEU A 22 15.29 -22.40 -22.56
C LEU A 22 13.77 -22.44 -22.40
N GLU A 23 13.19 -23.57 -21.98
CA GLU A 23 11.75 -23.72 -21.71
C GLU A 23 11.33 -22.82 -20.53
N LEU A 24 12.04 -22.91 -19.40
CA LEU A 24 11.76 -22.07 -18.23
C LEU A 24 11.92 -20.58 -18.53
N ILE A 25 12.94 -20.18 -19.30
CA ILE A 25 13.08 -18.78 -19.72
C ILE A 25 11.94 -18.40 -20.67
N GLY A 26 11.66 -19.22 -21.70
CA GLY A 26 10.63 -18.96 -22.69
C GLY A 26 9.26 -18.68 -22.07
N ASP A 27 8.90 -19.40 -21.01
CA ASP A 27 7.67 -19.14 -20.26
C ASP A 27 7.65 -17.77 -19.57
N PHE A 28 8.79 -17.32 -19.02
CA PHE A 28 8.90 -15.97 -18.46
C PHE A 28 8.80 -14.91 -19.56
N GLN A 29 9.34 -15.17 -20.75
CA GLN A 29 9.28 -14.26 -21.90
C GLN A 29 7.86 -14.19 -22.50
N ALA A 30 7.14 -15.32 -22.54
CA ALA A 30 5.77 -15.42 -23.00
C ALA A 30 4.79 -14.67 -22.08
N ALA A 31 5.03 -14.70 -20.76
CA ALA A 31 4.23 -13.97 -19.78
C ALA A 31 4.27 -12.43 -19.95
N ALA A 32 5.28 -11.88 -20.66
CA ALA A 32 5.43 -10.44 -20.87
C ALA A 32 4.16 -9.76 -21.42
N GLY A 33 3.51 -10.37 -22.42
CA GLY A 33 2.30 -9.81 -23.02
C GLY A 33 1.13 -9.75 -22.04
N THR A 34 0.92 -10.82 -21.27
CA THR A 34 -0.14 -10.91 -20.26
C THR A 34 0.08 -9.92 -19.11
N ILE A 35 1.33 -9.80 -18.62
CA ILE A 35 1.69 -8.88 -17.54
C ILE A 35 1.53 -7.42 -18.01
N ALA A 36 1.95 -7.09 -19.25
CA ALA A 36 1.73 -5.77 -19.83
C ALA A 36 0.24 -5.41 -19.90
N ALA A 37 -0.58 -6.31 -20.45
CA ALA A 37 -2.03 -6.11 -20.55
C ALA A 37 -2.70 -5.91 -19.17
N HIS A 38 -2.21 -6.59 -18.12
CA HIS A 38 -2.67 -6.37 -16.75
C HIS A 38 -2.27 -4.99 -16.19
N TYR A 39 -1.06 -4.50 -16.46
CA TYR A 39 -0.67 -3.13 -16.09
C TYR A 39 -1.48 -2.07 -16.86
N GLU A 40 -1.67 -2.21 -18.17
CA GLU A 40 -2.47 -1.30 -19.00
C GLU A 40 -3.94 -1.23 -18.56
N ALA A 41 -4.53 -2.39 -18.24
CA ALA A 41 -5.88 -2.49 -17.68
C ALA A 41 -6.01 -2.00 -16.22
N ARG A 42 -4.88 -1.63 -15.58
CA ARG A 42 -4.76 -1.26 -14.16
C ARG A 42 -5.13 -2.37 -13.18
N ASP A 43 -5.05 -3.63 -13.61
CA ASP A 43 -5.24 -4.82 -12.77
C ASP A 43 -3.89 -5.27 -12.18
N TYR A 44 -3.28 -4.38 -11.38
CA TYR A 44 -1.96 -4.59 -10.78
C TYR A 44 -1.92 -5.85 -9.90
N ALA A 45 -3.06 -6.22 -9.30
CA ALA A 45 -3.19 -7.42 -8.49
C ALA A 45 -3.10 -8.71 -9.32
N LYS A 46 -3.51 -8.73 -10.59
CA LYS A 46 -3.22 -9.85 -11.51
C LYS A 46 -1.77 -9.84 -11.97
N ALA A 47 -1.24 -8.67 -12.38
CA ALA A 47 0.16 -8.54 -12.81
C ALA A 47 1.12 -9.09 -11.73
N LEU A 48 0.97 -8.65 -10.48
CA LEU A 48 1.80 -9.12 -9.37
C LEU A 48 1.63 -10.61 -9.05
N ARG A 49 0.42 -11.18 -9.20
CA ARG A 49 0.22 -12.63 -9.01
C ARG A 49 0.92 -13.46 -10.08
N GLU A 50 0.87 -13.03 -11.33
CA GLU A 50 1.58 -13.68 -12.44
C GLU A 50 3.10 -13.67 -12.19
N ILE A 51 3.64 -12.50 -11.84
CA ILE A 51 5.05 -12.32 -11.49
C ILE A 51 5.46 -13.23 -10.31
N MET A 52 4.64 -13.33 -9.27
CA MET A 52 4.95 -14.20 -8.12
C MET A 52 4.87 -15.69 -8.49
N ALA A 53 3.94 -16.11 -9.35
CA ALA A 53 3.90 -17.47 -9.87
C ALA A 53 5.17 -17.82 -10.66
N LEU A 54 5.68 -16.89 -11.49
CA LEU A 54 6.99 -17.03 -12.13
C LEU A 54 8.13 -17.12 -11.09
N ALA A 55 8.11 -16.28 -10.05
CA ALA A 55 9.11 -16.33 -8.99
C ALA A 55 9.14 -17.69 -8.26
N ASP A 56 7.97 -18.29 -8.00
CA ASP A 56 7.86 -19.65 -7.44
C ASP A 56 8.44 -20.72 -8.38
N ARG A 57 8.22 -20.59 -9.69
CA ARG A 57 8.85 -21.49 -10.69
C ARG A 57 10.38 -21.36 -10.74
N ALA A 58 10.92 -20.15 -10.65
CA ALA A 58 12.38 -19.95 -10.54
C ALA A 58 12.94 -20.52 -9.23
N ASN A 59 12.19 -20.41 -8.13
CA ASN A 59 12.56 -21.02 -6.85
C ASN A 59 12.58 -22.55 -6.93
N GLN A 60 11.55 -23.16 -7.56
CA GLN A 60 11.45 -24.59 -7.77
C GLN A 60 12.63 -25.11 -8.61
N TYR A 61 12.94 -24.47 -9.74
CA TYR A 61 14.10 -24.81 -10.57
C TYR A 61 15.42 -24.80 -9.78
N VAL A 62 15.67 -23.75 -8.97
CA VAL A 62 16.86 -23.68 -8.12
C VAL A 62 16.86 -24.75 -7.01
N ALA A 63 15.68 -25.17 -6.54
CA ALA A 63 15.54 -26.22 -5.54
C ALA A 63 15.79 -27.63 -6.12
N ASP A 64 15.39 -27.87 -7.37
CA ASP A 64 15.57 -29.15 -8.05
C ASP A 64 17.02 -29.36 -8.54
N GLU A 65 17.65 -28.31 -9.07
CA GLU A 65 19.04 -28.35 -9.55
C GLU A 65 20.10 -28.31 -8.43
N LYS A 66 19.73 -27.85 -7.23
CA LYS A 66 20.56 -27.87 -6.01
C LYS A 66 22.00 -27.35 -6.23
N PRO A 67 22.20 -26.07 -6.62
CA PRO A 67 23.54 -25.54 -6.91
C PRO A 67 24.53 -25.65 -5.75
N TRP A 68 24.06 -25.72 -4.49
CA TRP A 68 24.91 -25.98 -3.31
C TRP A 68 25.46 -27.41 -3.21
N GLU A 69 24.87 -28.39 -3.91
CA GLU A 69 25.40 -29.74 -4.09
C GLU A 69 26.32 -29.81 -5.32
N LEU A 70 25.93 -29.18 -6.43
CA LEU A 70 26.78 -29.06 -7.62
C LEU A 70 28.12 -28.37 -7.32
N ALA A 71 28.11 -27.31 -6.51
CA ALA A 71 29.32 -26.58 -6.10
C ALA A 71 30.32 -27.39 -5.25
N LYS A 72 29.95 -28.59 -4.79
CA LYS A 72 30.85 -29.51 -4.06
C LYS A 72 31.50 -30.55 -4.98
N LYS A 73 31.11 -30.58 -6.26
CA LYS A 73 31.48 -31.60 -7.25
C LYS A 73 32.30 -30.95 -8.38
N PRO A 74 33.63 -31.17 -8.44
CA PRO A 74 34.48 -30.58 -9.49
C PRO A 74 34.00 -30.89 -10.91
N GLU A 75 33.45 -32.08 -11.13
CA GLU A 75 32.89 -32.53 -12.41
C GLU A 75 31.60 -31.80 -12.81
N ALA A 76 30.89 -31.19 -11.85
CA ALA A 76 29.63 -30.49 -12.07
C ALA A 76 29.78 -28.98 -12.30
N VAL A 77 31.01 -28.45 -12.38
CA VAL A 77 31.31 -27.02 -12.55
C VAL A 77 30.56 -26.40 -13.75
N TYR A 78 30.53 -27.07 -14.90
CA TYR A 78 29.79 -26.57 -16.06
C TYR A 78 28.28 -26.49 -15.79
N ARG A 79 27.68 -27.53 -15.19
CA ARG A 79 26.25 -27.53 -14.85
C ARG A 79 25.90 -26.46 -13.82
N LEU A 80 26.76 -26.25 -12.81
CA LEU A 80 26.60 -25.17 -11.84
C LEU A 80 26.55 -23.79 -12.54
N HIS A 81 27.38 -23.59 -13.57
CA HIS A 81 27.42 -22.35 -14.34
C HIS A 81 26.11 -22.09 -15.09
N GLU A 82 25.60 -23.11 -15.77
CA GLU A 82 24.32 -23.06 -16.48
C GLU A 82 23.16 -22.77 -15.54
N VAL A 83 23.05 -23.51 -14.42
CA VAL A 83 21.97 -23.38 -13.43
C VAL A 83 21.94 -21.97 -12.83
N CYS A 84 23.11 -21.45 -12.46
CA CYS A 84 23.21 -20.09 -11.93
C CYS A 84 22.90 -19.03 -13.01
N THR A 85 23.23 -19.30 -14.27
CA THR A 85 22.92 -18.42 -15.41
C THR A 85 21.41 -18.38 -15.71
N VAL A 86 20.73 -19.53 -15.75
CA VAL A 86 19.27 -19.62 -15.89
C VAL A 86 18.59 -18.85 -14.75
N ALA A 87 19.00 -19.09 -13.50
CA ALA A 87 18.42 -18.42 -12.34
C ALA A 87 18.59 -16.89 -12.37
N LEU A 88 19.71 -16.38 -12.90
CA LEU A 88 19.93 -14.94 -13.08
C LEU A 88 19.14 -14.35 -14.25
N ASN A 89 18.86 -15.13 -15.30
CA ASN A 89 17.92 -14.72 -16.36
C ASN A 89 16.51 -14.55 -15.80
N CYS A 90 16.01 -15.57 -15.08
CA CYS A 90 14.71 -15.50 -14.42
C CYS A 90 14.64 -14.30 -13.46
N PHE A 91 15.69 -14.05 -12.66
CA PHE A 91 15.77 -12.90 -11.77
C PHE A 91 15.71 -11.56 -12.53
N ARG A 92 16.46 -11.41 -13.64
CA ARG A 92 16.41 -10.20 -14.49
C ARG A 92 15.00 -9.92 -15.02
N LEU A 93 14.31 -10.94 -15.50
CA LEU A 93 12.94 -10.82 -16.04
C LEU A 93 11.92 -10.48 -14.94
N LEU A 94 12.03 -11.08 -13.75
CA LEU A 94 11.20 -10.71 -12.59
C LEU A 94 11.42 -9.25 -12.19
N THR A 95 12.67 -8.77 -12.15
CA THR A 95 12.98 -7.37 -11.88
C THR A 95 12.39 -6.44 -12.94
N LEU A 96 12.49 -6.78 -14.23
CA LEU A 96 11.89 -6.02 -15.33
C LEU A 96 10.37 -5.86 -15.11
N TYR A 97 9.67 -6.95 -14.81
CA TYR A 97 8.21 -6.92 -14.57
C TYR A 97 7.81 -6.23 -13.26
N LEU A 98 8.68 -6.20 -12.25
CA LEU A 98 8.48 -5.50 -10.98
C LEU A 98 8.89 -4.02 -11.02
N LYS A 99 9.66 -3.57 -12.02
CA LYS A 99 10.19 -2.20 -12.12
C LYS A 99 9.12 -1.09 -11.98
N PRO A 100 7.89 -1.22 -12.52
CA PRO A 100 6.84 -0.22 -12.30
C PRO A 100 6.37 -0.09 -10.84
N VAL A 101 6.61 -1.10 -10.01
CA VAL A 101 6.16 -1.17 -8.60
C VAL A 101 7.33 -0.97 -7.63
N LEU A 102 8.53 -1.44 -7.97
CA LEU A 102 9.74 -1.41 -7.14
C LEU A 102 10.92 -0.74 -7.88
N PRO A 103 10.80 0.55 -8.31
CA PRO A 103 11.79 1.19 -9.19
C PRO A 103 13.20 1.27 -8.57
N LYS A 104 13.31 1.60 -7.27
CA LYS A 104 14.62 1.64 -6.58
C LYS A 104 15.31 0.27 -6.52
N LEU A 105 14.54 -0.79 -6.28
CA LEU A 105 15.07 -2.16 -6.30
C LEU A 105 15.51 -2.55 -7.71
N ALA A 106 14.81 -2.08 -8.75
CA ALA A 106 15.24 -2.29 -10.13
C ALA A 106 16.56 -1.57 -10.43
N GLU A 107 16.74 -0.31 -10.00
CA GLU A 107 18.01 0.42 -10.13
C GLU A 107 19.18 -0.31 -9.42
N GLU A 108 18.96 -0.81 -8.19
CA GLU A 108 19.96 -1.60 -7.46
C GLU A 108 20.30 -2.93 -8.17
N VAL A 109 19.29 -3.59 -8.77
CA VAL A 109 19.50 -4.82 -9.55
C VAL A 109 20.19 -4.52 -10.89
N GLU A 110 19.87 -3.42 -11.55
CA GLU A 110 20.53 -2.98 -12.79
C GLU A 110 22.03 -2.73 -12.55
N ALA A 111 22.36 -2.06 -11.44
CA ALA A 111 23.73 -1.89 -10.97
C ALA A 111 24.42 -3.22 -10.62
N PHE A 112 23.75 -4.13 -9.90
CA PHE A 112 24.29 -5.47 -9.58
C PHE A 112 24.52 -6.31 -10.84
N LEU A 113 23.56 -6.34 -11.77
CA LEU A 113 23.65 -7.09 -13.01
C LEU A 113 24.57 -6.42 -14.04
N ASN A 114 25.02 -5.18 -13.80
CA ASN A 114 25.92 -4.40 -14.65
C ASN A 114 25.33 -4.07 -16.05
N ILE A 115 24.02 -3.76 -16.06
CA ILE A 115 23.23 -3.51 -17.27
C ILE A 115 22.70 -2.06 -17.31
N PRO A 116 22.39 -1.52 -18.51
CA PRO A 116 21.61 -0.28 -18.60
C PRO A 116 20.20 -0.47 -18.00
N PRO A 117 19.46 0.62 -17.75
CA PRO A 117 18.10 0.55 -17.23
C PRO A 117 17.20 -0.33 -18.10
N LEU A 118 16.60 -1.36 -17.50
CA LEU A 118 15.73 -2.33 -18.18
C LEU A 118 14.54 -1.62 -18.85
N ALA A 119 14.34 -1.91 -20.13
CA ALA A 119 13.17 -1.54 -20.91
C ALA A 119 12.26 -2.77 -21.14
N TRP A 120 11.03 -2.59 -21.64
CA TRP A 120 10.10 -3.73 -21.75
C TRP A 120 10.51 -4.72 -22.85
N GLU A 121 11.17 -4.20 -23.87
CA GLU A 121 11.75 -4.93 -25.01
C GLU A 121 12.84 -5.92 -24.56
N ASP A 122 13.52 -5.64 -23.45
CA ASP A 122 14.52 -6.55 -22.87
C ASP A 122 13.92 -7.87 -22.39
N SER A 123 12.60 -7.97 -22.24
CA SER A 123 11.91 -9.22 -21.90
C SER A 123 12.26 -10.36 -22.88
N GLN A 124 12.53 -10.03 -24.15
CA GLN A 124 12.82 -11.01 -25.19
C GLN A 124 14.32 -11.32 -25.36
N SER A 125 15.22 -10.62 -24.64
CA SER A 125 16.67 -10.87 -24.73
C SER A 125 17.17 -11.92 -23.72
N LEU A 126 18.19 -12.70 -24.11
CA LEU A 126 18.89 -13.63 -23.23
C LEU A 126 20.09 -12.97 -22.55
N PHE A 127 20.25 -13.21 -21.25
CA PHE A 127 21.31 -12.66 -20.43
C PHE A 127 22.45 -13.69 -20.26
N ILE A 128 23.33 -13.74 -21.26
CA ILE A 128 24.46 -14.67 -21.40
C ILE A 128 25.75 -13.90 -21.68
N ARG A 129 26.91 -14.53 -21.50
CA ARG A 129 28.26 -13.98 -21.78
C ARG A 129 28.64 -12.69 -21.05
N HIS A 130 27.77 -12.19 -20.18
CA HIS A 130 27.90 -10.90 -19.51
C HIS A 130 28.59 -11.04 -18.14
N ARG A 131 29.23 -9.96 -17.66
CA ARG A 131 29.93 -9.91 -16.36
C ARG A 131 29.13 -9.06 -15.38
N ILE A 132 28.58 -9.70 -14.35
CA ILE A 132 27.86 -9.04 -13.25
C ILE A 132 28.85 -8.48 -12.20
N ASN A 133 28.38 -7.53 -11.40
CA ASN A 133 29.11 -7.00 -10.25
C ASN A 133 28.97 -7.93 -9.03
N GLU A 134 29.73 -7.65 -7.96
CA GLU A 134 29.58 -8.40 -6.70
C GLU A 134 28.20 -8.16 -6.07
N TYR A 135 27.61 -9.21 -5.50
CA TYR A 135 26.25 -9.15 -4.95
C TYR A 135 26.22 -8.44 -3.59
N SER A 136 25.55 -7.29 -3.53
CA SER A 136 25.15 -6.60 -2.29
C SER A 136 23.76 -7.04 -1.82
N HIS A 137 23.40 -6.72 -0.57
CA HIS A 137 22.09 -7.06 -0.02
C HIS A 137 21.01 -6.06 -0.49
N LEU A 138 20.14 -6.52 -1.41
CA LEU A 138 19.15 -5.69 -2.11
C LEU A 138 17.86 -5.37 -1.32
N MET A 139 17.48 -6.18 -0.32
CA MET A 139 16.25 -5.92 0.44
C MET A 139 16.26 -6.58 1.81
N THR A 140 16.30 -5.75 2.84
CA THR A 140 16.18 -6.18 4.24
C THR A 140 14.75 -6.63 4.51
N ARG A 141 14.59 -7.79 5.16
CA ARG A 141 13.29 -8.20 5.71
C ARG A 141 12.82 -7.13 6.70
N ILE A 142 11.61 -6.62 6.53
CA ILE A 142 11.01 -5.69 7.47
C ILE A 142 10.92 -6.38 8.85
N ASP A 143 11.62 -5.84 9.85
CA ASP A 143 11.50 -6.28 11.23
C ASP A 143 10.12 -5.86 11.76
N PRO A 144 9.31 -6.78 12.32
CA PRO A 144 8.08 -6.42 13.02
C PRO A 144 8.27 -5.27 14.03
N LYS A 145 9.42 -5.20 14.70
CA LYS A 145 9.75 -4.10 15.62
C LYS A 145 9.93 -2.76 14.94
N SER A 146 10.35 -2.72 13.68
CA SER A 146 10.39 -1.47 12.90
C SER A 146 9.00 -1.04 12.47
N ILE A 147 8.08 -1.99 12.25
CA ILE A 147 6.65 -1.68 12.02
C ILE A 147 6.04 -1.14 13.32
N GLU A 148 6.24 -1.83 14.45
CA GLU A 148 5.81 -1.38 15.78
C GLU A 148 6.36 0.01 16.10
N ALA A 149 7.66 0.25 15.93
CA ALA A 149 8.28 1.56 16.17
C ALA A 149 7.75 2.66 15.24
N MET A 150 7.44 2.36 13.97
CA MET A 150 6.83 3.32 13.05
C MET A 150 5.37 3.60 13.40
N VAL A 151 4.62 2.59 13.82
CA VAL A 151 3.24 2.72 14.32
C VAL A 151 3.22 3.50 15.63
N ASP A 152 4.14 3.24 16.55
CA ASP A 152 4.23 3.88 17.86
C ASP A 152 4.79 5.31 17.76
N ALA A 153 5.71 5.60 16.84
CA ALA A 153 6.10 6.97 16.51
C ALA A 153 4.92 7.77 15.92
N ASN A 154 4.02 7.14 15.17
CA ASN A 154 2.78 7.77 14.72
C ASN A 154 1.76 7.93 15.87
N LYS A 155 1.69 7.01 16.84
CA LYS A 155 0.87 7.16 18.06
C LYS A 155 1.41 8.24 19.01
N GLN A 156 2.72 8.38 19.17
CA GLN A 156 3.33 9.42 20.01
C GLN A 156 3.10 10.84 19.47
N ASN A 157 2.81 10.98 18.16
CA ASN A 157 2.34 12.22 17.55
C ASN A 157 0.80 12.40 17.62
N LEU A 158 0.07 11.43 18.19
CA LEU A 158 -1.39 11.36 18.25
C LEU A 158 -1.87 10.74 19.59
N GLU A 159 -1.57 11.37 20.72
CA GLU A 159 -2.12 10.97 22.02
C GLU A 159 -3.52 11.56 22.28
N PRO A 160 -4.54 10.70 22.47
CA PRO A 160 -5.56 10.87 23.50
C PRO A 160 -5.26 9.97 24.73
N PRO A 161 -5.80 10.29 25.92
CA PRO A 161 -5.44 9.62 27.18
C PRO A 161 -5.98 8.17 27.28
N PRO A 162 -5.32 7.28 28.04
CA PRO A 162 -5.59 5.84 28.04
C PRO A 162 -6.63 5.39 29.08
N ALA A 163 -7.44 4.38 28.70
CA ALA A 163 -8.27 3.53 29.55
C ALA A 163 -8.49 2.16 28.82
N PRO A 164 -8.77 1.04 29.53
CA PRO A 164 -8.01 -0.19 29.27
C PRO A 164 -8.73 -1.31 28.48
N ALA A 165 -7.92 -2.16 27.84
CA ALA A 165 -8.30 -3.50 27.33
C ALA A 165 -8.24 -4.56 28.46
N PRO A 166 -8.83 -5.78 28.35
CA PRO A 166 -8.54 -6.81 27.32
C PRO A 166 -9.82 -7.46 26.69
N ALA A 167 -9.81 -8.37 25.71
CA ALA A 167 -8.88 -9.48 25.45
C ALA A 167 -8.83 -10.01 23.99
N ARG A 168 -7.93 -10.98 23.77
CA ARG A 168 -7.56 -11.75 22.54
C ARG A 168 -8.75 -12.61 22.02
N HIS A 169 -8.91 -13.05 20.76
CA HIS A 169 -8.06 -13.78 19.78
C HIS A 169 -8.78 -13.81 18.38
N ALA A 170 -8.23 -14.22 17.23
CA ALA A 170 -6.86 -14.28 16.66
C ALA A 170 -6.88 -14.79 15.18
N GLU A 171 -5.81 -14.52 14.42
CA GLU A 171 -5.37 -15.14 13.13
C GLU A 171 -6.18 -14.98 11.80
N ALA A 172 -5.38 -14.88 10.71
CA ALA A 172 -5.63 -15.25 9.30
C ALA A 172 -6.04 -14.19 8.23
N GLN A 173 -5.07 -13.97 7.32
CA GLN A 173 -5.20 -13.99 5.84
C GLN A 173 -5.69 -12.78 4.99
N VAL A 174 -4.89 -12.53 3.94
CA VAL A 174 -5.26 -12.18 2.54
C VAL A 174 -5.64 -10.72 2.21
N ASN A 175 -5.24 -10.31 0.99
CA ASN A 175 -5.37 -8.97 0.41
C ASN A 175 -6.81 -8.42 0.41
N ALA A 176 -7.00 -7.17 0.86
CA ALA A 176 -8.23 -6.41 0.64
C ALA A 176 -7.99 -4.89 0.72
N ALA A 177 -9.01 -4.12 0.35
CA ALA A 177 -9.15 -2.69 0.69
C ALA A 177 -9.06 -2.48 2.22
N GLN A 178 -8.97 -1.22 2.67
CA GLN A 178 -9.03 -0.89 4.12
C GLN A 178 -10.15 -1.71 4.76
N PRO A 179 -9.84 -2.63 5.70
CA PRO A 179 -10.86 -3.53 6.23
C PRO A 179 -11.92 -2.68 6.92
N VAL A 180 -13.18 -2.93 6.58
CA VAL A 180 -14.30 -2.41 7.35
C VAL A 180 -14.08 -2.87 8.79
N ALA A 181 -14.22 -1.94 9.74
CA ALA A 181 -14.05 -2.24 11.15
C ALA A 181 -14.96 -3.40 11.59
N ASP A 182 -14.59 -4.08 12.68
CA ASP A 182 -15.33 -5.22 13.23
C ASP A 182 -16.83 -4.93 13.30
N THR A 183 -17.65 -5.94 12.97
CA THR A 183 -19.10 -5.78 12.90
C THR A 183 -19.68 -5.36 14.24
N VAL A 184 -20.17 -4.12 14.32
CA VAL A 184 -20.90 -3.60 15.48
C VAL A 184 -22.34 -4.12 15.50
N SER A 185 -22.95 -4.19 16.68
CA SER A 185 -24.37 -4.55 16.78
C SER A 185 -25.27 -3.38 16.33
N ILE A 186 -26.52 -3.68 15.96
CA ILE A 186 -27.52 -2.63 15.70
C ILE A 186 -27.77 -1.76 16.93
N ASP A 187 -27.62 -2.31 18.14
CA ASP A 187 -27.73 -1.56 19.39
C ASP A 187 -26.57 -0.57 19.58
N ASP A 188 -25.37 -0.90 19.10
CA ASP A 188 -24.22 0.02 19.11
C ASP A 188 -24.42 1.18 18.13
N PHE A 189 -25.01 0.93 16.95
CA PHE A 189 -25.42 2.00 16.05
C PHE A 189 -26.55 2.84 16.64
N ALA A 190 -27.55 2.22 17.27
CA ALA A 190 -28.68 2.92 17.89
C ALA A 190 -28.27 3.86 19.05
N LYS A 191 -27.13 3.60 19.71
CA LYS A 191 -26.51 4.51 20.69
C LYS A 191 -26.00 5.82 20.08
N ILE A 192 -25.79 5.90 18.77
CA ILE A 192 -25.34 7.13 18.08
C ILE A 192 -26.58 7.91 17.62
N ASP A 193 -26.68 9.18 18.02
CA ASP A 193 -27.75 10.06 17.53
C ASP A 193 -27.27 10.90 16.36
N LEU A 194 -27.42 10.34 15.15
CA LEU A 194 -27.13 11.02 13.89
C LEU A 194 -28.31 11.91 13.47
N ARG A 195 -28.05 13.18 13.21
CA ARG A 195 -29.06 14.20 12.86
C ARG A 195 -28.69 14.94 11.59
N ILE A 196 -29.70 15.30 10.81
CA ILE A 196 -29.56 16.30 9.75
C ILE A 196 -29.44 17.69 10.38
N ALA A 197 -28.42 18.42 9.98
CA ALA A 197 -28.14 19.78 10.43
C ALA A 197 -28.03 20.73 9.24
N ARG A 198 -28.53 21.96 9.39
CA ARG A 198 -28.27 23.06 8.45
C ARG A 198 -27.09 23.88 8.95
N ILE A 199 -26.15 24.18 8.07
CA ILE A 199 -25.05 25.10 8.39
C ILE A 199 -25.62 26.52 8.38
N ALA A 200 -25.94 27.05 9.55
CA ALA A 200 -26.52 28.39 9.71
C ALA A 200 -25.45 29.49 9.57
N ASN A 201 -24.23 29.21 10.01
CA ASN A 201 -23.08 30.09 9.87
C ASN A 201 -21.79 29.24 9.76
N ALA A 202 -20.79 29.77 9.06
CA ALA A 202 -19.47 29.17 8.90
C ALA A 202 -18.42 30.27 8.94
N GLU A 203 -17.37 30.08 9.74
CA GLU A 203 -16.31 31.07 9.93
C GLU A 203 -14.93 30.43 9.98
N HIS A 204 -13.91 31.21 9.63
CA HIS A 204 -12.52 30.82 9.88
C HIS A 204 -12.18 30.91 11.37
N VAL A 205 -11.40 29.94 11.86
CA VAL A 205 -10.87 29.95 13.22
C VAL A 205 -9.50 30.65 13.20
N GLU A 206 -9.38 31.77 13.90
CA GLU A 206 -8.10 32.46 14.08
C GLU A 206 -7.09 31.55 14.80
N GLY A 207 -5.90 31.38 14.21
CA GLY A 207 -4.87 30.49 14.74
C GLY A 207 -5.13 28.99 14.56
N ALA A 208 -6.01 28.59 13.64
CA ALA A 208 -6.13 27.19 13.19
C ALA A 208 -6.10 27.06 11.66
N ASP A 209 -5.11 26.33 11.14
CA ASP A 209 -4.90 26.21 9.68
C ASP A 209 -5.91 25.28 9.01
N LYS A 210 -6.47 24.32 9.75
CA LYS A 210 -7.34 23.25 9.23
C LYS A 210 -8.82 23.34 9.64
N LEU A 211 -9.17 24.20 10.61
CA LEU A 211 -10.52 24.22 11.21
C LEU A 211 -11.40 25.37 10.67
N LEU A 212 -12.67 25.07 10.44
CA LEU A 212 -13.76 26.03 10.37
C LEU A 212 -14.65 25.90 11.61
N ARG A 213 -15.16 27.03 12.12
CA ARG A 213 -16.21 27.08 13.13
C ARG A 213 -17.55 27.06 12.42
N LEU A 214 -18.39 26.07 12.69
CA LEU A 214 -19.73 25.97 12.12
C LEU A 214 -20.78 26.13 13.23
N THR A 215 -21.78 26.96 12.97
CA THR A 215 -23.03 26.97 13.73
C THR A 215 -24.03 26.10 12.99
N LEU A 216 -24.41 24.99 13.62
CA LEU A 216 -25.32 24.00 13.08
C LEU A 216 -26.70 24.17 13.69
N ASP A 217 -27.70 24.33 12.84
CA ASP A 217 -29.12 24.38 13.19
C ASP A 217 -29.73 22.99 13.06
N LEU A 218 -30.35 22.50 14.15
CA LEU A 218 -31.02 21.20 14.26
C LEU A 218 -32.55 21.38 14.40
N GLY A 219 -33.10 22.53 13.99
CA GLY A 219 -34.52 22.84 14.10
C GLY A 219 -34.95 22.97 15.57
N GLU A 220 -35.96 22.19 15.97
CA GLU A 220 -36.51 22.20 17.34
C GLU A 220 -35.49 21.84 18.44
N LEU A 221 -34.38 21.17 18.09
CA LEU A 221 -33.29 20.84 19.02
C LEU A 221 -32.31 22.01 19.26
N GLY A 222 -32.55 23.14 18.58
CA GLY A 222 -31.76 24.37 18.66
C GLY A 222 -30.46 24.30 17.87
N THR A 223 -29.59 25.29 18.08
CA THR A 223 -28.27 25.35 17.44
C THR A 223 -27.19 24.65 18.27
N ARG A 224 -26.11 24.22 17.63
CA ARG A 224 -24.88 23.69 18.24
C ARG A 224 -23.65 24.24 17.54
N GLN A 225 -22.58 24.44 18.29
CA GLN A 225 -21.28 24.83 17.71
C GLN A 225 -20.40 23.59 17.50
N VAL A 226 -19.79 23.48 16.32
CA VAL A 226 -18.77 22.46 16.04
C VAL A 226 -17.56 23.07 15.34
N PHE A 227 -16.39 22.45 15.51
CA PHE A 227 -15.18 22.79 14.75
C PHE A 227 -14.86 21.64 13.78
N ALA A 228 -14.90 21.92 12.48
CA ALA A 228 -14.75 20.92 11.42
C ALA A 228 -13.42 21.09 10.67
N GLY A 229 -12.70 19.98 10.45
CA GLY A 229 -11.37 19.93 9.80
C GLY A 229 -11.36 20.15 8.29
N ILE A 230 -12.30 20.94 7.76
CA ILE A 230 -12.68 20.98 6.34
C ILE A 230 -12.22 22.24 5.59
N LYS A 231 -11.42 23.10 6.25
CA LYS A 231 -10.96 24.40 5.72
C LYS A 231 -10.14 24.30 4.43
N SER A 232 -9.48 23.16 4.18
CA SER A 232 -8.71 22.92 2.95
C SER A 232 -9.55 22.59 1.71
N ALA A 233 -10.83 22.25 1.88
CA ALA A 233 -11.71 21.84 0.79
C ALA A 233 -12.90 22.79 0.55
N TYR A 234 -13.29 23.59 1.54
CA TYR A 234 -14.44 24.48 1.45
C TYR A 234 -14.15 25.87 2.02
N ALA A 235 -14.52 26.91 1.27
CA ALA A 235 -14.66 28.27 1.79
C ALA A 235 -15.92 28.38 2.67
N PRO A 236 -15.94 29.22 3.71
CA PRO A 236 -17.08 29.33 4.62
C PRO A 236 -18.39 29.70 3.92
N ASP A 237 -18.34 30.64 2.98
CA ASP A 237 -19.50 31.12 2.23
C ASP A 237 -20.18 30.01 1.40
N ALA A 238 -19.41 29.02 0.95
CA ALA A 238 -19.91 27.86 0.21
C ALA A 238 -20.57 26.78 1.09
N LEU A 239 -20.54 26.96 2.42
CA LEU A 239 -21.14 26.05 3.39
C LEU A 239 -22.46 26.58 3.94
N VAL A 240 -22.60 27.89 4.11
CA VAL A 240 -23.80 28.51 4.68
C VAL A 240 -25.05 28.12 3.88
N GLY A 241 -26.08 27.66 4.60
CA GLY A 241 -27.34 27.17 4.04
C GLY A 241 -27.36 25.70 3.65
N ARG A 242 -26.22 25.02 3.51
CA ARG A 242 -26.17 23.58 3.16
C ARG A 242 -26.67 22.68 4.29
N LEU A 243 -27.21 21.52 3.92
CA LEU A 243 -27.52 20.43 4.83
C LEU A 243 -26.35 19.45 4.94
N THR A 244 -26.14 18.92 6.15
CA THR A 244 -25.11 17.92 6.46
C THR A 244 -25.57 16.95 7.56
N VAL A 245 -24.83 15.86 7.77
CA VAL A 245 -25.05 14.92 8.88
C VAL A 245 -24.12 15.26 10.06
N MET A 246 -24.69 15.31 11.26
CA MET A 246 -24.00 15.58 12.52
C MET A 246 -24.24 14.46 13.54
N VAL A 247 -23.21 14.08 14.29
CA VAL A 247 -23.33 13.31 15.54
C VAL A 247 -23.76 14.26 16.66
N ALA A 248 -24.99 14.12 17.16
CA ALA A 248 -25.63 15.07 18.07
C ALA A 248 -25.51 14.71 19.57
N ASN A 249 -25.14 13.47 19.90
CA ASN A 249 -24.98 13.01 21.28
C ASN A 249 -23.51 12.72 21.67
N LEU A 250 -22.55 13.28 20.92
CA LEU A 250 -21.14 13.22 21.28
C LEU A 250 -20.88 14.14 22.48
N ALA A 251 -20.10 13.67 23.47
CA ALA A 251 -19.77 14.46 24.65
C ALA A 251 -19.07 15.78 24.25
N PRO A 252 -19.51 16.96 24.74
CA PRO A 252 -18.92 18.24 24.37
C PRO A 252 -17.42 18.31 24.71
N ARG A 253 -16.60 18.62 23.70
CA ARG A 253 -15.14 18.72 23.85
C ARG A 253 -14.70 20.18 23.84
N LYS A 254 -14.07 20.63 24.94
CA LYS A 254 -13.44 21.94 25.01
C LYS A 254 -12.17 21.93 24.13
N MET A 255 -12.14 22.80 23.14
CA MET A 255 -10.98 23.07 22.28
C MET A 255 -10.36 24.42 22.66
N LYS A 256 -9.17 24.70 22.11
CA LYS A 256 -8.48 26.02 22.25
C LYS A 256 -9.36 27.21 21.82
N PHE A 257 -10.32 26.97 20.92
CA PHE A 257 -11.11 28.01 20.25
C PHE A 257 -12.58 28.07 20.71
N GLY A 258 -12.99 27.22 21.66
CA GLY A 258 -14.38 27.13 22.15
C GLY A 258 -14.82 25.70 22.47
N MET A 259 -16.10 25.53 22.80
CA MET A 259 -16.71 24.19 22.95
C MET A 259 -17.15 23.64 21.60
N SER A 260 -16.92 22.34 21.36
CA SER A 260 -17.48 21.59 20.24
C SER A 260 -18.52 20.62 20.77
N GLU A 261 -19.76 20.75 20.33
CA GLU A 261 -20.94 20.05 20.87
C GLU A 261 -21.45 18.94 19.93
N GLY A 262 -20.56 18.42 19.09
CA GLY A 262 -20.87 17.45 18.04
C GLY A 262 -19.75 17.33 17.02
N MET A 263 -20.02 16.55 15.98
CA MET A 263 -19.10 16.28 14.87
C MET A 263 -19.88 16.21 13.55
N VAL A 264 -19.38 16.86 12.50
CA VAL A 264 -19.89 16.72 11.11
C VAL A 264 -19.20 15.53 10.45
N LEU A 265 -19.96 14.76 9.67
CA LEU A 265 -19.42 13.64 8.90
C LEU A 265 -18.91 14.10 7.52
N ALA A 266 -17.67 13.75 7.20
CA ALA A 266 -17.05 13.95 5.89
C ALA A 266 -16.21 12.72 5.51
N ALA A 267 -16.19 12.38 4.23
CA ALA A 267 -15.35 11.32 3.68
C ALA A 267 -13.99 11.86 3.23
N SER A 268 -12.95 11.03 3.36
CA SER A 268 -11.58 11.25 2.91
C SER A 268 -10.93 9.91 2.60
N GLY A 269 -9.93 9.87 1.71
CA GLY A 269 -9.15 8.67 1.42
C GLY A 269 -7.73 9.02 1.00
N ASP A 270 -7.05 8.08 0.33
CA ASP A 270 -5.66 8.26 -0.11
C ASP A 270 -5.49 9.34 -1.20
N ALA A 271 -6.59 9.68 -1.90
CA ALA A 271 -6.64 10.81 -2.82
C ALA A 271 -6.99 12.12 -2.08
N PRO A 272 -6.35 13.26 -2.42
CA PRO A 272 -6.58 14.53 -1.74
C PRO A 272 -8.01 15.04 -1.94
N GLY A 273 -8.78 15.09 -0.86
CA GLY A 273 -10.13 15.65 -0.83
C GLY A 273 -10.83 15.44 0.51
N LEU A 274 -11.74 16.35 0.86
CA LEU A 274 -12.67 16.20 1.98
C LEU A 274 -14.09 16.43 1.45
N PHE A 275 -14.97 15.46 1.65
CA PHE A 275 -16.31 15.44 1.06
C PHE A 275 -17.36 15.41 2.17
N ILE A 276 -17.98 16.55 2.46
CA ILE A 276 -19.06 16.63 3.47
C ILE A 276 -20.24 15.76 3.01
N LEU A 277 -20.75 14.91 3.90
CA LEU A 277 -21.98 14.16 3.63
C LEU A 277 -23.18 15.11 3.68
N SER A 278 -23.92 15.19 2.59
CA SER A 278 -25.18 15.93 2.45
C SER A 278 -26.33 14.94 2.19
N PRO A 279 -27.52 15.13 2.79
CA PRO A 279 -28.69 14.31 2.52
C PRO A 279 -29.37 14.67 1.19
N ASP A 280 -30.22 13.77 0.70
CA ASP A 280 -31.10 14.02 -0.45
C ASP A 280 -32.15 15.10 -0.18
N SER A 281 -32.73 15.63 -1.26
CA SER A 281 -33.76 16.67 -1.23
C SER A 281 -35.00 16.25 -0.41
N GLY A 282 -35.45 17.13 0.48
CA GLY A 282 -36.62 16.92 1.36
C GLY A 282 -36.25 16.71 2.82
N ALA A 283 -35.00 16.32 3.12
CA ALA A 283 -34.49 16.26 4.48
C ALA A 283 -34.57 17.63 5.19
N GLN A 284 -34.93 17.63 6.47
CA GLN A 284 -35.10 18.83 7.31
C GLN A 284 -34.15 18.80 8.51
N PRO A 285 -33.74 19.98 9.04
CA PRO A 285 -33.00 20.07 10.30
C PRO A 285 -33.67 19.30 11.44
N GLY A 286 -32.87 18.57 12.23
CA GLY A 286 -33.34 17.78 13.38
C GLY A 286 -33.86 16.38 13.06
N MET A 287 -34.07 16.03 11.78
CA MET A 287 -34.44 14.66 11.39
C MET A 287 -33.35 13.66 11.81
N LYS A 288 -33.76 12.53 12.41
CA LYS A 288 -32.86 11.45 12.83
C LYS A 288 -32.53 10.53 11.65
N VAL A 289 -31.24 10.30 11.42
CA VAL A 289 -30.74 9.26 10.51
C VAL A 289 -30.81 7.91 11.25
N LYS A 290 -31.24 6.87 10.55
CA LYS A 290 -31.49 5.51 11.06
C LYS A 290 -31.09 4.48 10.00
#